data_AF-U9UJM8-F1
#
_entry.id   AF-U9UJM8-F1
#
_cell.length_a   1.000
_cell.length_b   1.000
_cell.length_c   1.000
_cell.angle_alpha   90.00
_cell.angle_beta   90.00
_cell.angle_gamma   90.00
#
_symmetry.space_group_name_H-M   'P 1'
#
loop_
_entity.id
_entity.type
_entity.pdbx_description
1 polymer ?
#
loop_
_entity_poly.entity_id
_entity_poly.type
_entity_poly.pdbx_seq_one_letter_code
_entity_poly.pdbx_strand_id
1 'polypeptide(L)'
;MSQTQFVLGVPPPTWNDGEEFRIHCGISDGLTRNIEPIGNQFLAYVRRKLNNYSFSDDERIQAEAATEQAEEIILEDSEEETSELLNRDPKDWKEQDHYAVLGLSKYRWKATEEQIKHARMLLFY
;
A
#
# COMPACT_ATOMS: atom_id res chain seq x y z
N MET A 1 1.65 10.45 -17.39
CA MET A 1 1.59 9.65 -18.63
C MET A 1 0.91 10.47 -19.69
N SER A 2 1.51 10.61 -20.88
CA SER A 2 0.86 11.32 -21.99
C SER A 2 -0.20 10.39 -22.59
N GLN A 3 -1.48 10.77 -22.50
CA GLN A 3 -2.54 10.04 -23.19
C GLN A 3 -2.55 10.48 -24.65
N THR A 4 -2.31 9.54 -25.57
CA THR A 4 -2.43 9.81 -27.00
C THR A 4 -3.90 9.86 -27.40
N GLN A 5 -4.35 11.02 -27.86
CA GLN A 5 -5.69 11.20 -28.40
C GLN A 5 -5.70 10.71 -29.86
N PHE A 6 -5.88 9.40 -30.03
CA PHE A 6 -6.01 8.75 -31.33
C PHE A 6 -7.46 8.35 -31.56
N VAL A 7 -8.02 8.70 -32.72
CA VAL A 7 -9.37 8.29 -33.13
C VAL A 7 -9.26 6.96 -33.86
N LEU A 8 -9.93 5.93 -33.35
CA LEU A 8 -9.99 4.63 -34.01
C LEU A 8 -10.83 4.73 -35.30
N GLY A 9 -10.42 3.99 -36.33
CA GLY A 9 -11.15 3.93 -37.61
C GLY A 9 -12.48 3.17 -37.49
N VAL A 10 -13.38 3.42 -38.45
CA VAL A 10 -14.62 2.65 -38.59
C VAL A 10 -14.32 1.20 -39.01
N PRO A 11 -15.11 0.22 -38.52
CA PRO A 11 -14.91 -1.18 -38.89
C PRO A 11 -15.11 -1.39 -40.41
N PRO A 12 -14.42 -2.36 -41.02
CA PRO A 12 -14.53 -2.62 -42.44
C PRO A 12 -15.93 -3.15 -42.82
N PRO A 13 -16.37 -2.98 -44.09
CA PRO A 13 -17.70 -3.44 -44.54
C PRO A 13 -17.92 -4.96 -44.44
N THR A 14 -16.84 -5.75 -44.30
CA THR A 14 -16.89 -7.21 -44.14
C THR A 14 -17.00 -7.64 -42.67
N TRP A 15 -17.12 -6.69 -41.73
CA TRP A 15 -17.30 -6.96 -40.30
C TRP A 15 -18.73 -7.40 -40.02
N ASN A 16 -18.89 -8.42 -39.17
CA ASN A 16 -20.19 -8.87 -38.70
C ASN A 16 -20.45 -8.25 -37.32
N ASP A 17 -21.51 -7.45 -37.19
CA ASP A 17 -21.84 -6.75 -35.94
C ASP A 17 -22.18 -7.68 -34.76
N GLY A 18 -22.37 -8.98 -35.03
CA GLY A 18 -22.62 -10.00 -34.00
C GLY A 18 -21.37 -10.57 -33.31
N GLU A 19 -20.16 -10.31 -33.83
CA GLU A 19 -18.90 -10.81 -33.26
C GLU A 19 -18.07 -9.66 -32.67
N GLU A 20 -17.68 -9.76 -31.40
CA GLU A 20 -16.92 -8.71 -30.71
C GLU A 20 -15.40 -8.76 -31.01
N PHE A 21 -14.87 -9.94 -31.34
CA PHE A 21 -13.44 -10.13 -31.62
C PHE A 21 -13.20 -11.17 -32.71
N ARG A 22 -12.13 -10.97 -33.48
CA ARG A 22 -11.65 -11.93 -34.48
C ARG A 22 -10.18 -12.27 -34.22
N ILE A 23 -9.90 -13.55 -34.04
CA ILE A 23 -8.52 -14.04 -33.89
C ILE A 23 -7.89 -14.15 -35.28
N HIS A 24 -6.83 -13.38 -35.54
CA HIS A 24 -6.10 -13.42 -36.81
C HIS A 24 -4.98 -14.45 -36.80
N CYS A 25 -4.04 -14.32 -35.87
CA CYS A 25 -2.89 -15.22 -35.70
C CYS A 25 -2.33 -15.12 -34.28
N GLY A 26 -1.49 -16.08 -33.90
CA GLY A 26 -0.72 -16.04 -32.66
C GLY A 26 0.53 -15.16 -32.77
N ILE A 27 1.10 -14.83 -31.62
CA ILE A 27 2.38 -14.10 -31.55
C ILE A 27 3.52 -15.06 -31.90
N SER A 28 4.50 -14.61 -32.69
CA SER A 28 5.71 -15.39 -32.99
C SER A 28 6.61 -15.52 -31.76
N ASP A 29 7.55 -16.48 -31.79
CA ASP A 29 8.49 -16.64 -30.68
C ASP A 29 9.32 -15.37 -30.46
N GLY A 30 9.59 -15.07 -29.19
CA GLY A 30 10.26 -13.86 -28.74
C GLY A 30 11.77 -14.03 -28.59
N LEU A 31 12.47 -12.92 -28.33
CA LEU A 31 13.88 -12.95 -27.94
C LEU A 31 13.99 -13.00 -26.42
N THR A 32 14.57 -14.08 -25.89
CA THR A 32 14.87 -14.20 -24.46
C THR A 32 16.06 -13.31 -24.10
N ARG A 33 15.88 -12.42 -23.12
CA ARG A 33 16.90 -11.50 -22.63
C ARG A 33 16.98 -11.56 -21.11
N ASN A 34 18.16 -11.35 -20.57
CA ASN A 34 18.36 -11.25 -19.13
C ASN A 34 17.90 -9.87 -18.63
N ILE A 35 17.24 -9.86 -17.49
CA ILE A 35 16.75 -8.66 -16.81
C ILE A 35 17.62 -8.45 -15.57
N GLU A 36 17.94 -7.21 -15.26
CA GLU A 36 18.70 -6.88 -14.05
C GLU A 36 17.85 -7.11 -12.79
N PRO A 37 18.40 -7.75 -11.74
CA PRO A 37 17.65 -8.11 -10.54
C PRO A 37 17.51 -6.94 -9.57
N ILE A 38 16.91 -5.84 -10.02
CA ILE A 38 16.81 -4.59 -9.26
C ILE A 38 15.37 -4.08 -9.13
N GLY A 39 15.07 -3.49 -7.97
CA GLY A 39 13.83 -2.78 -7.70
C GLY A 39 12.64 -3.66 -7.30
N ASN A 40 11.59 -2.99 -6.81
CA ASN A 40 10.41 -3.63 -6.23
C ASN A 40 9.65 -4.50 -7.24
N GLN A 41 9.67 -4.11 -8.52
CA GLN A 41 8.97 -4.86 -9.58
C GLN A 41 9.63 -6.21 -9.87
N PHE A 42 10.97 -6.28 -9.81
CA PHE A 42 11.68 -7.54 -9.93
C PHE A 42 11.37 -8.45 -8.74
N LEU A 43 11.37 -7.90 -7.52
CA LEU A 43 10.99 -8.65 -6.32
C LEU A 43 9.56 -9.20 -6.40
N ALA A 44 8.60 -8.39 -6.88
CA ALA A 44 7.22 -8.83 -7.10
C ALA A 44 7.11 -9.93 -8.17
N TYR A 45 7.91 -9.85 -9.25
CA TYR A 45 8.00 -10.93 -10.24
C TYR A 45 8.54 -12.24 -9.61
N VAL A 46 9.63 -12.16 -8.86
CA VAL A 46 10.24 -13.33 -8.21
C VAL A 46 9.28 -13.96 -7.21
N ARG A 47 8.61 -13.15 -6.38
CA ARG A 47 7.60 -13.60 -5.42
C ARG A 47 6.49 -14.41 -6.09
N ARG A 48 5.91 -13.86 -7.16
CA ARG A 48 4.86 -14.54 -7.94
C ARG A 48 5.36 -15.84 -8.56
N LYS A 49 6.58 -15.85 -9.10
CA LYS A 49 7.19 -17.03 -9.70
C LYS A 49 7.48 -18.14 -8.69
N LEU A 50 7.90 -17.79 -7.47
CA LEU A 50 8.16 -18.76 -6.40
C LEU A 50 6.85 -19.36 -5.87
N ASN A 51 5.81 -18.54 -5.74
CA ASN A 51 4.53 -18.95 -5.14
C ASN A 51 3.49 -19.47 -6.15
N ASN A 52 3.78 -19.39 -7.45
CA ASN A 52 2.86 -19.69 -8.56
C ASN A 52 1.55 -18.88 -8.49
N TYR A 53 1.63 -17.60 -8.12
CA TYR A 53 0.48 -16.71 -8.01
C TYR A 53 0.21 -15.93 -9.29
N SER A 54 -1.06 -15.64 -9.56
CA SER A 54 -1.44 -14.67 -10.57
C SER A 54 -1.12 -13.24 -10.09
N PHE A 55 -1.19 -12.27 -11.00
CA PHE A 55 -1.01 -10.87 -10.65
C PHE A 55 -2.08 -10.40 -9.64
N SER A 56 -3.35 -10.74 -9.88
CA SER A 56 -4.46 -10.36 -9.00
C SER A 56 -4.38 -11.01 -7.62
N ASP A 57 -3.90 -12.25 -7.54
CA ASP A 57 -3.76 -12.94 -6.26
C ASP A 57 -2.68 -12.29 -5.40
N ASP A 58 -1.51 -12.00 -5.98
CA ASP A 58 -0.40 -11.37 -5.28
C ASP A 58 -0.75 -9.93 -4.85
N GLU A 59 -1.50 -9.19 -5.66
CA GLU A 59 -2.00 -7.85 -5.29
C GLU A 59 -2.96 -7.91 -4.09
N ARG A 60 -3.89 -8.87 -4.09
CA ARG A 60 -4.82 -9.07 -2.97
C ARG A 60 -4.07 -9.42 -1.68
N ILE A 61 -3.11 -10.35 -1.76
CA ILE A 61 -2.32 -10.77 -0.59
C ILE A 61 -1.45 -9.63 -0.06
N GLN A 62 -0.84 -8.83 -0.93
CA GLN A 62 -0.05 -7.68 -0.51
C GLN A 62 -0.91 -6.59 0.13
N ALA A 63 -2.11 -6.36 -0.41
CA ALA A 63 -3.06 -5.43 0.19
C ALA A 63 -3.50 -5.92 1.57
N GLU A 64 -3.83 -7.22 1.71
CA GLU A 64 -4.23 -7.84 2.97
C GLU A 64 -3.11 -7.77 4.02
N ALA A 65 -1.87 -8.11 3.65
CA ALA A 65 -0.72 -7.99 4.54
C ALA A 65 -0.42 -6.54 4.96
N ALA A 66 -0.65 -5.57 4.06
CA ALA A 66 -0.48 -4.16 4.38
C ALA A 66 -1.58 -3.65 5.33
N THR A 67 -2.83 -4.12 5.15
CA THR A 67 -3.93 -3.80 6.08
C THR A 67 -3.74 -4.44 7.44
N GLU A 68 -3.33 -5.72 7.50
CA GLU A 68 -3.05 -6.41 8.76
C GLU A 68 -1.94 -5.72 9.56
N GLN A 69 -0.84 -5.31 8.89
CA GLN A 69 0.23 -4.54 9.53
C GLN A 69 -0.27 -3.18 10.05
N ALA A 70 -1.13 -2.51 9.29
CA ALA A 70 -1.72 -1.25 9.73
C ALA A 70 -2.67 -1.44 10.93
N GLU A 71 -3.50 -2.48 10.91
CA GLU A 71 -4.43 -2.81 11.99
C GLU A 71 -3.70 -3.22 13.28
N GLU A 72 -2.62 -4.02 13.18
CA GLU A 72 -1.80 -4.41 14.33
C GLU A 72 -1.19 -3.19 15.03
N ILE A 73 -0.68 -2.23 14.26
CA ILE A 73 -0.15 -0.96 14.79
C ILE A 73 -1.25 -0.16 15.51
N ILE A 74 -2.46 -0.09 14.94
CA ILE A 74 -3.59 0.66 15.54
C ILE A 74 -4.09 0.00 16.82
N LEU A 75 -4.17 -1.33 16.86
CA LEU A 75 -4.62 -2.09 18.04
C LEU A 75 -3.64 -2.02 19.21
N GLU A 76 -2.34 -1.91 18.94
CA GLU A 76 -1.32 -1.81 19.99
C GLU A 76 -1.26 -0.42 20.65
N ASP A 77 -1.65 0.64 19.92
CA ASP A 77 -1.52 2.05 20.35
C ASP A 77 -2.85 2.71 20.77
N SER A 78 -3.96 1.97 20.80
CA SER A 78 -5.28 2.49 21.20
C SER A 78 -5.45 2.48 22.73
N GLU A 79 -4.68 3.30 23.43
CA GLU A 79 -4.96 3.64 24.84
C GLU A 79 -6.02 4.78 24.90
N GLU A 80 -7.03 4.66 25.77
CA GLU A 80 -8.06 5.71 25.93
C GLU A 80 -7.45 6.99 26.51
N GLU A 81 -7.45 8.06 25.71
CA GLU A 81 -7.04 9.40 26.14
C GLU A 81 -7.88 9.86 27.34
N THR A 82 -7.28 9.87 28.53
CA THR A 82 -7.98 10.29 29.76
C THR A 82 -8.31 11.79 29.71
N SER A 83 -9.51 12.15 30.15
CA SER A 83 -9.99 13.55 30.17
C SER A 83 -9.10 14.52 30.97
N GLU A 84 -8.20 14.01 31.80
CA GLU A 84 -7.22 14.80 32.56
C GLU A 84 -6.01 15.22 31.72
N LEU A 85 -5.62 14.43 30.71
CA LEU A 85 -4.53 14.76 29.80
C LEU A 85 -4.95 15.85 28.81
N LEU A 86 -6.19 15.79 28.33
CA LEU A 86 -6.75 16.76 27.38
C LEU A 86 -6.92 18.17 27.97
N ASN A 87 -7.17 18.28 29.27
CA ASN A 87 -7.43 19.56 29.95
C ASN A 87 -6.17 20.25 30.49
N ARG A 88 -4.97 19.74 30.18
CA ARG A 88 -3.71 20.23 30.75
C ARG A 88 -3.14 21.39 29.92
N ASP A 89 -2.60 22.41 30.60
CA ASP A 89 -2.10 23.61 29.94
C ASP A 89 -0.79 23.30 29.16
N PRO A 90 -0.72 23.52 27.83
CA PRO A 90 0.46 23.20 27.02
C PRO A 90 1.69 24.03 27.38
N LYS A 91 1.56 25.03 28.24
CA LYS A 91 2.67 25.86 28.73
C LYS A 91 3.56 25.15 29.75
N ASP A 92 3.04 24.15 30.46
CA ASP A 92 3.74 23.38 31.50
C ASP A 92 4.34 22.05 30.96
N TRP A 93 4.95 22.11 29.78
CA TRP A 93 5.54 20.95 29.07
C TRP A 93 6.61 20.20 29.89
N LYS A 94 7.26 20.84 30.86
CA LYS A 94 8.28 20.19 31.70
C LYS A 94 7.72 19.16 32.67
N GLU A 95 6.47 19.31 33.11
CA GLU A 95 5.81 18.42 34.07
C GLU A 95 4.79 17.50 33.41
N GLN A 96 4.72 17.51 32.08
CA GLN A 96 3.82 16.68 31.29
C GLN A 96 4.47 15.33 30.95
N ASP A 97 3.73 14.24 31.11
CA ASP A 97 4.17 12.93 30.63
C ASP A 97 3.95 12.86 29.11
N HIS A 98 5.01 13.10 28.34
CA HIS A 98 4.97 13.09 26.88
C HIS A 98 4.61 11.72 26.28
N TYR A 99 4.86 10.62 26.99
CA TYR A 99 4.51 9.29 26.49
C TYR A 99 3.02 9.01 26.68
N ALA A 100 2.44 9.48 27.79
CA ALA A 100 1.01 9.37 28.03
C ALA A 100 0.19 10.20 27.03
N VAL A 101 0.68 11.38 26.63
CA VAL A 101 0.03 12.22 25.61
C VAL A 101 0.06 11.59 24.21
N LEU A 102 1.04 10.73 23.94
CA LEU A 102 1.17 10.03 22.66
C LEU A 102 0.41 8.69 22.64
N GLY A 103 -0.33 8.32 23.70
CA GLY A 103 -0.93 6.98 23.83
C GLY A 103 0.09 5.84 24.08
N LEU A 104 1.38 6.18 24.24
CA LEU A 104 2.51 5.24 24.35
C LEU A 104 2.92 4.99 25.81
N SER A 105 2.00 5.14 26.76
CA SER A 105 2.32 5.12 28.21
C SER A 105 2.91 3.78 28.67
N LYS A 106 2.55 2.69 27.97
CA LYS A 106 3.07 1.33 28.18
C LYS A 106 4.48 1.11 27.61
N TYR A 107 4.78 1.66 26.44
CA TYR A 107 6.07 1.46 25.76
C TYR A 107 7.15 2.41 26.28
N ARG A 108 6.82 3.66 26.61
CA ARG A 108 7.77 4.69 27.06
C ARG A 108 9.05 4.69 26.21
N TRP A 109 10.21 4.50 26.83
CA TRP A 109 11.53 4.46 26.17
C TRP A 109 11.73 3.25 25.24
N LYS A 110 10.83 2.26 25.26
CA LYS A 110 10.86 1.08 24.38
C LYS A 110 10.03 1.25 23.10
N ALA A 111 9.36 2.38 22.92
CA ALA A 111 8.56 2.64 21.71
C ALA A 111 9.44 2.63 20.45
N THR A 112 8.95 2.01 19.38
CA THR A 112 9.64 2.01 18.09
C THR A 112 9.48 3.37 17.39
N GLU A 113 10.39 3.67 16.45
CA GLU A 113 10.33 4.94 15.71
C GLU A 113 9.04 5.05 14.86
N GLU A 114 8.50 3.92 14.41
CA GLU A 114 7.26 3.84 13.64
C GLU A 114 6.04 4.16 14.51
N GLN A 115 5.97 3.60 15.73
CA GLN A 115 4.93 3.93 16.73
C GLN A 115 4.93 5.43 17.05
N ILE A 116 6.10 6.03 17.31
CA ILE A 116 6.21 7.48 17.60
C ILE A 116 5.76 8.33 16.41
N LYS A 117 6.11 7.94 15.17
CA LYS A 117 5.68 8.67 13.97
C LYS A 117 4.18 8.57 13.75
N HIS A 118 3.59 7.41 14.00
CA HIS A 118 2.16 7.17 13.85
C HIS A 118 1.35 7.94 14.90
N ALA A 119 1.70 7.82 16.18
CA ALA A 119 1.09 8.57 17.28
C ALA A 119 1.17 10.09 17.04
N ARG A 120 2.36 10.59 16.63
CA ARG A 120 2.52 12.00 16.26
C ARG A 120 1.61 12.39 15.10
N MET A 121 1.48 11.55 14.08
CA MET A 121 0.63 11.84 12.93
C MET A 121 -0.86 11.93 13.31
N LEU A 122 -1.32 11.09 14.25
CA LEU A 122 -2.70 11.09 14.74
C LEU A 122 -3.03 12.32 15.61
N LEU A 123 -2.12 12.80 16.46
CA LEU A 123 -2.38 13.96 17.33
C LEU A 123 -2.48 15.31 16.61
N PHE A 124 -1.93 15.44 15.40
CA PHE A 124 -1.90 16.70 14.64
C PHE A 124 -2.97 16.78 13.53
N TYR A 125 -3.93 15.85 13.52
CA TYR A 125 -5.07 15.81 12.61
C TYR A 125 -6.38 16.05 13.36
#